data_AF-U3A801-F1
#
_entry.id   AF-U3A801-F1
#
_cell.length_a   1.000
_cell.length_b   1.000
_cell.length_c   1.000
_cell.angle_alpha   90.00
_cell.angle_beta   90.00
_cell.angle_gamma   90.00
#
_symmetry.space_group_name_H-M   'P 1'
#
loop_
_entity.id
_entity.type
_entity.pdbx_description
1 polymer ?
#
loop_
_entity_poly.entity_id
_entity_poly.type
_entity_poly.pdbx_seq_one_letter_code
_entity_poly.pdbx_strand_id
1 'polypeptide(L)'
;MKRAELYQKVRRAVMIDGMSRCGAAAYFGINRKAVDKMLIFPEPPQHGRSGRTYSGKLAEFTGIIDRILTEDRTVHAKQRHTGVGIFERLRDEHGFTGGITIVREYVTSARRRRRDVFIPLSHKLGHAVDADRTADQGMESAPIRAATWACCPRPAPPQAGEHQHD
;
A
#
# COMPACT_ATOMS: atom_id res chain seq x y z
N MET A 1 -11.39 4.87 29.12
CA MET A 1 -11.96 6.15 28.64
C MET A 1 -11.41 6.41 27.24
N LYS A 2 -12.26 6.71 26.25
CA LYS A 2 -11.76 7.05 24.91
C LYS A 2 -11.02 8.38 24.94
N ARG A 3 -10.03 8.56 24.06
CA ARG A 3 -9.17 9.77 24.06
C ARG A 3 -9.97 11.06 23.84
N ALA A 4 -11.03 11.01 23.03
CA ALA A 4 -11.95 12.14 22.81
C ALA A 4 -12.81 12.47 24.05
N GLU A 5 -13.27 11.45 24.79
CA GLU A 5 -14.03 11.64 26.03
C GLU A 5 -13.20 12.32 27.13
N LEU A 6 -11.90 12.00 27.19
CA LEU A 6 -10.96 12.64 28.11
C LEU A 6 -10.84 14.15 27.82
N TYR A 7 -10.78 14.54 26.55
CA TYR A 7 -10.68 15.95 26.16
C TYR A 7 -11.92 16.74 26.59
N GLN A 8 -13.11 16.18 26.38
CA GLN A 8 -14.36 16.82 26.79
C GLN A 8 -14.47 16.97 28.31
N LYS A 9 -14.10 15.94 29.07
CA LYS A 9 -14.13 15.97 30.54
C LYS A 9 -13.16 16.99 31.12
N VAL A 10 -11.92 17.03 30.60
CA VAL A 10 -10.90 17.99 31.03
C VAL A 10 -11.35 19.43 30.72
N ARG A 11 -11.95 19.66 29.54
CA ARG A 11 -12.50 20.98 29.18
C ARG A 11 -13.63 21.41 30.10
N ARG A 12 -14.59 20.51 30.36
CA ARG A 12 -15.70 20.78 31.29
C ARG A 12 -15.19 21.11 32.68
N ALA A 13 -14.23 20.34 33.20
CA ALA A 13 -13.65 20.57 34.52
C ALA A 13 -12.97 21.95 34.65
N VAL A 14 -12.27 22.40 33.60
CA VAL A 14 -11.54 23.68 33.64
C VAL A 14 -12.44 24.87 33.31
N MET A 15 -13.34 24.74 32.33
CA MET A 15 -14.16 25.86 31.82
C MET A 15 -15.48 26.03 32.55
N ILE A 16 -16.11 24.94 33.01
CA ILE A 16 -17.42 24.94 33.67
C ILE A 16 -17.24 24.80 35.18
N ASP A 17 -16.49 23.80 35.63
CA ASP A 17 -16.33 23.50 37.05
C ASP A 17 -15.25 24.39 37.73
N GLY A 18 -14.60 25.28 36.96
CA GLY A 18 -13.65 26.27 37.48
C GLY A 18 -12.33 25.69 38.04
N MET A 19 -12.03 24.42 37.77
CA MET A 19 -10.81 23.80 38.27
C MET A 19 -9.57 24.43 37.64
N SER A 20 -8.54 24.68 38.46
CA SER A 20 -7.25 25.13 37.94
C SER A 20 -6.63 24.06 37.03
N ARG A 21 -5.84 24.48 36.04
CA ARG A 21 -5.17 23.53 35.11
C ARG A 21 -4.31 22.50 35.85
N CYS A 22 -3.73 22.88 37.00
CA CYS A 22 -2.98 21.99 37.87
C CYS A 22 -3.90 21.00 38.62
N GLY A 23 -5.04 21.48 39.14
CA GLY A 23 -6.04 20.63 39.79
C GLY A 23 -6.65 19.61 38.83
N ALA A 24 -6.97 20.02 37.61
CA ALA A 24 -7.43 19.10 36.56
C ALA A 24 -6.35 18.06 36.19
N ALA A 25 -5.08 18.46 36.09
CA ALA A 25 -3.97 17.55 35.83
C ALA A 25 -3.84 16.47 36.92
N ALA A 26 -3.93 16.86 38.19
CA ALA A 26 -3.90 15.94 39.33
C ALA A 26 -5.12 15.01 39.37
N TYR A 27 -6.32 15.55 39.13
CA TYR A 27 -7.58 14.79 39.16
C TYR A 27 -7.67 13.74 38.05
N PHE A 28 -7.25 14.10 36.82
CA PHE A 28 -7.28 13.19 35.67
C PHE A 28 -5.99 12.39 35.48
N GLY A 29 -4.96 12.61 36.30
CA GLY A 29 -3.67 11.92 36.21
C GLY A 29 -2.90 12.21 34.92
N ILE A 30 -3.02 13.42 34.38
CA ILE A 30 -2.41 13.83 33.09
C ILE A 30 -1.38 14.94 33.29
N ASN A 31 -0.38 15.00 32.40
CA ASN A 31 0.59 16.08 32.41
C ASN A 31 -0.10 17.45 32.19
N ARG A 32 0.27 18.47 32.96
CA ARG A 32 -0.21 19.86 32.76
C ARG A 32 -0.12 20.33 31.30
N LYS A 33 0.97 20.00 30.59
CA LYS A 33 1.12 20.36 29.16
C LYS A 33 0.08 19.67 28.26
N ALA A 34 -0.42 18.50 28.66
CA ALA A 34 -1.49 17.81 27.95
C ALA A 34 -2.84 18.50 28.22
N VAL A 35 -3.10 18.98 29.45
CA VAL A 35 -4.27 19.82 29.76
C VAL A 35 -4.28 21.08 28.90
N ASP A 36 -3.14 21.78 28.81
CA ASP A 36 -3.01 22.98 27.97
C ASP A 36 -3.34 22.68 26.49
N LYS A 37 -2.83 21.56 25.95
CA LYS A 37 -3.18 21.09 24.60
C LYS A 37 -4.67 20.75 24.45
N MET A 38 -5.27 20.11 25.45
CA MET A 38 -6.69 19.74 25.45
C MET A 38 -7.59 20.97 25.43
N LEU A 39 -7.18 22.08 26.05
CA LEU A 39 -7.91 23.35 26.00
C LEU A 39 -7.83 24.00 24.61
N ILE A 40 -6.70 23.88 23.93
CA ILE A 40 -6.49 24.46 22.58
C ILE A 40 -7.19 23.63 21.50
N PHE A 41 -7.03 22.30 21.51
CA PHE A 41 -7.50 21.43 20.42
C PHE A 41 -8.83 20.72 20.76
N PRO A 42 -9.91 20.90 19.97
CA PRO A 42 -11.22 20.31 20.23
C PRO A 42 -11.24 18.79 20.16
N GLU A 43 -10.41 18.25 19.29
CA GLU A 43 -10.21 16.83 19.14
C GLU A 43 -8.74 16.49 19.46
N PRO A 44 -8.45 15.32 20.04
CA PRO A 44 -7.08 14.92 20.26
C PRO A 44 -6.30 14.94 18.93
N PRO A 45 -5.25 15.77 18.79
CA PRO A 45 -4.55 15.87 17.52
C PRO A 45 -4.05 14.50 17.10
N GLN A 46 -4.22 14.16 15.83
CA GLN A 46 -3.66 12.94 15.28
C GLN A 46 -2.15 12.97 15.52
N HIS A 47 -1.67 12.12 16.42
CA HIS A 47 -0.23 11.95 16.61
C HIS A 47 0.21 10.90 15.60
N GLY A 48 0.95 11.34 14.58
CA GLY A 48 1.46 10.49 13.52
C GLY A 48 1.76 11.30 12.27
N ARG A 49 2.69 10.81 11.44
CA ARG A 49 2.87 11.38 10.10
C ARG A 49 1.65 11.02 9.27
N SER A 50 0.85 12.01 8.87
CA SER A 50 -0.24 11.81 7.91
C SER A 50 0.39 11.63 6.53
N GLY A 51 0.44 10.38 6.09
CA GLY A 51 0.93 10.01 4.76
C GLY A 51 2.34 9.44 4.74
N ARG A 52 2.63 8.73 3.65
CA ARG A 52 3.94 8.15 3.37
C ARG A 52 4.86 9.25 2.83
N THR A 53 5.69 9.81 3.70
CA THR A 53 6.76 10.72 3.27
C THR A 53 7.86 9.88 2.63
N TYR A 54 7.98 9.93 1.31
CA TYR A 54 9.21 9.48 0.66
C TYR A 54 10.36 10.41 1.08
N SER A 55 11.58 9.87 1.19
CA SER A 55 12.76 10.69 1.49
C SER A 55 12.87 11.84 0.49
N GLY A 56 13.27 13.05 0.93
CA GLY A 56 13.42 14.22 0.06
C GLY A 56 14.26 13.93 -1.19
N LYS A 57 15.27 13.06 -1.05
CA LYS A 57 16.12 12.58 -2.16
C LYS A 57 15.36 11.84 -3.25
N LEU A 58 14.22 11.20 -2.94
CA LEU A 58 13.40 10.51 -3.95
C LEU A 58 12.42 11.49 -4.60
N ALA A 59 12.02 12.55 -3.90
CA ALA A 59 10.97 13.47 -4.35
C ALA A 59 11.31 14.07 -5.72
N GLU A 60 12.57 14.43 -5.95
CA GLU A 60 13.08 14.98 -7.22
C GLU A 60 12.96 13.99 -8.39
N PHE A 61 13.07 12.68 -8.13
CA PHE A 61 13.05 11.64 -9.15
C PHE A 61 11.67 10.98 -9.32
N THR A 62 10.66 11.36 -8.52
CA THR A 62 9.32 10.78 -8.62
C THR A 62 8.71 10.91 -10.01
N GLY A 63 8.86 12.08 -10.65
CA GLY A 63 8.35 12.33 -11.99
C GLY A 63 9.01 11.48 -13.08
N ILE A 64 10.31 11.20 -12.93
CA ILE A 64 11.04 10.30 -13.85
C ILE A 64 10.53 8.87 -13.69
N ILE A 65 10.40 8.40 -12.44
CA ILE A 65 9.89 7.05 -12.17
C ILE A 65 8.46 6.89 -12.71
N ASP A 66 7.60 7.91 -12.56
CA ASP A 66 6.24 7.87 -13.08
C ASP A 66 6.17 7.87 -14.62
N ARG A 67 7.12 8.52 -15.30
CA ARG A 67 7.26 8.44 -16.76
C ARG A 67 7.65 7.02 -17.19
N ILE A 68 8.70 6.46 -16.59
CA ILE A 68 9.16 5.09 -16.87
C ILE A 68 8.04 4.07 -16.63
N LEU A 69 7.31 4.19 -15.51
CA LEU A 69 6.17 3.32 -15.20
C LEU A 69 5.01 3.46 -16.18
N THR A 70 4.90 4.59 -16.87
CA THR A 70 3.85 4.83 -17.88
C THR A 70 4.27 4.24 -19.23
N GLU A 71 5.53 4.41 -19.62
CA GLU A 71 6.13 3.77 -20.79
C GLU A 71 6.07 2.24 -20.69
N ASP A 72 6.43 1.66 -19.55
CA ASP A 72 6.37 0.22 -19.27
C ASP A 72 4.98 -0.42 -19.54
N ARG A 73 3.90 0.37 -19.57
CA ARG A 73 2.54 -0.17 -19.80
C ARG A 73 2.33 -0.58 -21.25
N THR A 74 2.89 0.16 -22.19
CA THR A 74 2.74 -0.12 -23.63
C THR A 74 3.62 -1.28 -24.05
N VAL A 75 4.68 -1.53 -23.29
CA VAL A 75 5.64 -2.61 -23.53
C VAL A 75 5.08 -3.96 -23.04
N HIS A 76 5.46 -5.03 -23.75
CA HIS A 76 5.06 -6.39 -23.43
C HIS A 76 5.53 -6.80 -22.02
N ALA A 77 4.75 -7.67 -21.35
CA ALA A 77 4.90 -7.97 -19.93
C ALA A 77 6.31 -8.42 -19.50
N LYS A 78 7.05 -9.09 -20.40
CA LYS A 78 8.41 -9.60 -20.16
C LYS A 78 9.50 -8.52 -20.22
N GLN A 79 9.22 -7.38 -20.86
CA GLN A 79 10.14 -6.25 -21.04
C GLN A 79 9.88 -5.10 -20.04
N ARG A 80 8.81 -5.20 -19.24
CA ARG A 80 8.49 -4.20 -18.22
C ARG A 80 9.59 -4.12 -17.19
N HIS A 81 10.01 -2.92 -16.85
CA HIS A 81 11.07 -2.74 -15.87
C HIS A 81 10.61 -3.23 -14.49
N THR A 82 11.53 -3.95 -13.83
CA THR A 82 11.38 -4.32 -12.42
C THR A 82 11.86 -3.16 -11.54
N GLY A 83 11.50 -3.14 -10.26
CA GLY A 83 11.98 -2.09 -9.35
C GLY A 83 13.51 -1.99 -9.27
N VAL A 84 14.22 -3.08 -9.57
CA VAL A 84 15.69 -3.12 -9.66
C VAL A 84 16.16 -2.43 -10.95
N GLY A 85 15.57 -2.76 -12.10
CA GLY A 85 15.94 -2.12 -13.37
C GLY A 85 15.63 -0.62 -13.41
N ILE A 86 14.54 -0.18 -12.78
CA ILE A 86 14.25 1.25 -12.60
C ILE A 86 15.34 1.93 -11.76
N PHE A 87 15.83 1.27 -10.71
CA PHE A 87 16.89 1.81 -9.86
C PHE A 87 18.23 1.92 -10.59
N GLU A 88 18.62 0.89 -11.36
CA GLU A 88 19.85 0.91 -12.17
C GLU A 88 19.81 2.06 -13.18
N ARG A 89 18.71 2.20 -13.91
CA ARG A 89 18.51 3.31 -14.85
C ARG A 89 18.56 4.68 -14.17
N LEU A 90 17.95 4.82 -12.98
CA LEU A 90 18.04 6.06 -12.18
C LEU A 90 19.47 6.36 -11.72
N ARG A 91 20.27 5.34 -11.41
CA ARG A 91 21.65 5.52 -11.00
C ARG A 91 22.51 5.95 -12.18
N ASP A 92 22.34 5.30 -13.32
CA ASP A 92 23.21 5.46 -14.48
C ASP A 92 22.89 6.76 -15.26
N GLU A 93 21.61 7.12 -15.42
CA GLU A 93 21.20 8.35 -16.14
C GLU A 93 21.09 9.58 -15.22
N HIS A 94 20.68 9.40 -13.97
CA HIS A 94 20.30 10.50 -13.08
C HIS A 94 21.15 10.62 -11.80
N GLY A 95 22.13 9.74 -11.60
CA GLY A 95 23.06 9.83 -10.47
C GLY A 95 22.41 9.58 -9.11
N PHE A 96 21.33 8.79 -9.05
CA PHE A 96 20.59 8.57 -7.81
C PHE A 96 21.47 7.93 -6.71
N THR A 97 21.67 8.67 -5.62
CA THR A 97 22.51 8.25 -4.47
C THR A 97 21.73 7.51 -3.37
N GLY A 98 20.43 7.28 -3.55
CA GLY A 98 19.58 6.63 -2.55
C GLY A 98 19.68 5.10 -2.59
N GLY A 99 19.05 4.44 -1.62
CA GLY A 99 18.97 2.97 -1.57
C GLY A 99 17.87 2.40 -2.46
N ILE A 100 18.10 1.22 -3.03
CA ILE A 100 17.13 0.49 -3.86
C ILE A 100 15.78 0.26 -3.17
N THR A 101 15.77 0.09 -1.85
CA THR A 101 14.56 -0.13 -1.05
C THR A 101 13.58 1.03 -1.18
N ILE A 102 14.08 2.27 -1.27
CA ILE A 102 13.25 3.47 -1.37
C ILE A 102 12.53 3.49 -2.74
N VAL A 103 13.25 3.18 -3.81
CA VAL A 103 12.69 3.10 -5.17
C VAL A 103 11.70 1.95 -5.27
N ARG A 104 12.05 0.76 -4.75
CA ARG A 104 11.16 -0.41 -4.74
C ARG A 104 9.86 -0.14 -4.00
N GLU A 105 9.93 0.51 -2.84
CA GLU A 105 8.77 0.87 -2.06
C GLU A 105 7.88 1.90 -2.78
N TYR A 106 8.50 2.89 -3.44
CA TYR A 106 7.79 3.85 -4.28
C TYR A 106 7.07 3.16 -5.44
N VAL A 107 7.76 2.33 -6.22
CA VAL A 107 7.19 1.60 -7.36
C VAL A 107 6.03 0.70 -6.93
N THR A 108 6.19 -0.02 -5.81
CA THR A 108 5.13 -0.87 -5.27
C THR A 108 3.91 -0.06 -4.86
N SER A 109 4.13 1.08 -4.20
CA SER A 109 3.06 2.00 -3.79
C SER A 109 2.37 2.63 -5.00
N ALA A 110 3.13 3.08 -6.01
CA ALA A 110 2.61 3.66 -7.24
C ALA A 110 1.77 2.66 -8.03
N ARG A 111 2.21 1.40 -8.15
CA ARG A 111 1.43 0.32 -8.77
C ARG A 111 0.14 0.02 -8.01
N ARG A 112 0.15 0.06 -6.67
CA ARG A 112 -1.07 -0.08 -5.86
C ARG A 112 -2.06 1.06 -6.10
N ARG A 113 -1.61 2.32 -6.06
CA ARG A 113 -2.44 3.51 -6.33
C ARG A 113 -3.09 3.46 -7.73
N ARG A 114 -2.41 2.88 -8.72
CA ARG A 114 -2.93 2.77 -10.09
C ARG A 114 -3.85 1.57 -10.31
N ARG A 115 -3.90 0.63 -9.36
CA ARG A 115 -4.78 -0.55 -9.39
C ARG A 115 -6.03 -0.32 -8.53
N ASP A 116 -6.55 0.90 -8.55
CA ASP A 116 -7.88 1.18 -8.03
C ASP A 116 -8.87 0.46 -8.96
N VAL A 117 -9.31 -0.71 -8.51
CA VAL A 117 -10.28 -1.55 -9.20
C VAL A 117 -11.63 -0.89 -9.01
N PHE A 118 -12.13 -0.23 -10.06
CA PHE A 118 -13.54 0.13 -10.13
C PHE A 118 -14.34 -1.19 -10.16
N ILE A 119 -15.01 -1.51 -9.04
CA ILE A 119 -15.97 -2.61 -8.97
C ILE A 119 -17.35 -1.99 -9.25
N PRO A 120 -17.98 -2.25 -10.41
CA PRO A 120 -19.32 -1.76 -10.67
C PRO A 120 -20.29 -2.41 -9.66
N LEU A 121 -20.83 -1.61 -8.74
CA LEU A 121 -21.97 -1.97 -7.88
C LEU A 121 -23.25 -1.98 -8.72
N SER A 122 -23.35 -2.91 -9.67
CA SER A 122 -24.54 -3.07 -10.49
C SER A 122 -24.88 -4.55 -10.61
N HIS A 123 -25.51 -5.09 -9.58
CA HIS A 123 -26.49 -6.15 -9.79
C HIS A 123 -27.85 -5.47 -9.94
N LYS A 124 -28.46 -5.60 -11.12
CA LYS A 124 -29.90 -5.40 -11.24
C LYS A 124 -30.55 -6.64 -10.62
N LEU A 125 -31.12 -6.52 -9.42
CA LEU A 125 -32.06 -7.52 -8.91
C LEU A 125 -33.28 -7.52 -9.84
N GLY A 126 -33.65 -8.70 -10.34
CA GLY A 126 -34.93 -8.90 -11.03
C GLY A 126 -34.85 -8.94 -12.55
N HIS A 127 -34.18 -9.95 -13.10
CA HIS A 127 -34.68 -10.57 -14.32
C HIS A 127 -35.52 -11.77 -13.90
N ALA A 128 -36.83 -11.58 -13.82
CA ALA A 128 -37.76 -12.69 -13.91
C ALA A 128 -37.59 -13.30 -15.30
N VAL A 129 -37.05 -14.51 -15.36
CA VAL A 129 -37.07 -15.31 -16.58
C VAL A 129 -38.39 -16.04 -16.58
N ASP A 130 -39.34 -15.60 -17.41
CA ASP A 130 -40.48 -16.43 -17.79
C ASP A 130 -39.92 -17.64 -18.53
N ALA A 131 -39.86 -18.77 -17.83
CA ALA A 131 -39.43 -20.04 -18.37
C ALA A 131 -40.63 -20.75 -19.00
N ASP A 132 -40.88 -20.51 -20.27
CA ASP A 132 -41.41 -21.55 -21.15
C ASP A 132 -40.37 -21.85 -22.23
N ARG A 133 -39.65 -22.95 -22.03
CA ARG A 133 -39.06 -23.69 -23.15
C ARG A 133 -38.83 -25.13 -22.71
N THR A 134 -39.82 -25.96 -22.99
CA THR A 134 -39.61 -27.39 -23.18
C THR A 134 -38.72 -27.58 -24.41
N ALA A 135 -37.48 -28.02 -24.23
CA ALA A 135 -36.67 -28.65 -25.27
C ALA A 135 -35.48 -29.37 -24.63
N ASP A 136 -35.67 -30.68 -24.51
CA ASP A 136 -34.66 -31.72 -24.41
C ASP A 136 -33.49 -31.46 -25.38
N GLN A 137 -32.25 -31.48 -24.86
CA GLN A 137 -31.07 -32.04 -25.54
C GLN A 137 -29.84 -31.95 -24.62
N GLY A 138 -29.30 -33.12 -24.30
CA GLY A 138 -28.10 -33.28 -23.48
C GLY A 138 -26.83 -32.76 -24.16
N MET A 139 -25.90 -32.30 -23.33
CA MET A 139 -24.49 -32.31 -23.69
C MET A 139 -23.62 -32.62 -22.47
N GLU A 140 -22.92 -33.72 -22.66
CA GLU A 140 -22.02 -34.47 -21.79
C GLU A 140 -20.96 -33.61 -21.09
N SER A 141 -20.88 -33.74 -19.76
CA SER A 141 -19.86 -33.12 -18.93
C SER A 141 -18.56 -33.91 -18.99
N ALA A 142 -17.54 -33.39 -19.68
CA ALA A 142 -16.17 -33.88 -19.58
C ALA A 142 -15.49 -33.34 -18.30
N PRO A 143 -14.73 -34.17 -17.54
CA PRO A 143 -14.09 -33.72 -16.32
C PRO A 143 -12.84 -32.85 -16.61
N ILE A 144 -12.72 -31.76 -15.86
CA ILE A 144 -11.52 -30.93 -15.80
C ILE A 144 -10.39 -31.78 -15.20
N ARG A 145 -9.41 -32.18 -16.02
CA ARG A 145 -8.17 -32.81 -15.55
C ARG A 145 -7.36 -31.76 -14.79
N ALA A 146 -7.25 -31.96 -13.48
CA ALA A 146 -6.34 -31.24 -12.61
C ALA A 146 -4.89 -31.44 -13.10
N ALA A 147 -4.27 -30.37 -13.62
CA ALA A 147 -2.84 -30.33 -13.87
C ALA A 147 -2.14 -30.07 -12.53
N THR A 148 -1.60 -31.14 -11.95
CA THR A 148 -0.68 -31.07 -10.81
C THR A 148 0.57 -30.29 -11.21
N TRP A 149 0.86 -29.22 -10.46
CA TRP A 149 2.12 -28.49 -10.54
C TRP A 149 3.25 -29.38 -10.01
N ALA A 150 3.96 -30.05 -10.92
CA ALA A 150 5.25 -30.64 -10.62
C ALA A 150 6.33 -29.55 -10.74
N CYS A 151 7.00 -29.26 -9.62
CA CYS A 151 8.24 -28.48 -9.55
C CYS A 151 9.22 -28.91 -10.65
N CYS A 152 9.50 -28.03 -11.61
CA CYS A 152 10.65 -28.21 -12.50
C CYS A 152 11.95 -28.08 -11.69
N PRO A 153 12.86 -29.07 -11.72
CA PRO A 153 14.17 -28.94 -11.11
C PRO A 153 15.05 -27.98 -11.92
N ARG A 154 15.80 -27.16 -11.20
CA ARG A 154 16.78 -26.19 -11.71
C ARG A 154 17.98 -26.95 -12.32
N PRO A 155 18.40 -26.67 -13.56
CA PRO A 155 19.60 -27.32 -14.12
C PRO A 155 20.86 -26.86 -13.39
N ALA A 156 21.75 -27.82 -13.12
CA ALA A 156 23.05 -27.63 -12.49
C ALA A 156 24.05 -26.95 -13.46
N PRO A 157 25.01 -26.15 -12.95
CA PRO A 157 26.02 -25.51 -13.79
C PRO A 157 27.06 -26.53 -14.31
N PRO A 158 27.64 -26.28 -15.51
CA PRO A 158 28.67 -27.14 -16.09
C PRO A 158 30.00 -27.07 -15.33
N GLN A 159 30.70 -28.20 -15.31
CA GLN A 159 31.94 -28.41 -14.57
C GLN A 159 33.13 -27.84 -15.37
N ALA A 160 33.98 -27.04 -14.72
CA ALA A 160 35.17 -26.47 -15.33
C ALA A 160 36.19 -27.59 -15.60
N GLY A 161 36.57 -27.73 -16.87
CA GLY A 161 37.56 -28.69 -17.34
C GLY A 161 38.97 -28.35 -16.87
N GLU A 162 39.70 -29.42 -16.57
CA GLU A 162 41.12 -29.47 -16.25
C GLU A 162 41.97 -28.80 -17.34
N HIS A 163 42.80 -27.84 -16.94
CA HIS A 163 43.91 -27.33 -17.75
C HIS A 163 45.19 -28.00 -17.26
N GLN A 164 45.64 -29.01 -18.00
CA GLN A 164 47.04 -29.46 -18.01
C GLN A 164 47.89 -28.36 -18.64
N HIS A 165 48.98 -27.99 -17.97
CA HIS A 165 50.08 -27.24 -18.55
C HIS A 165 51.34 -28.08 -18.32
N ASP A 166 52.05 -28.36 -19.41
CA ASP A 166 53.41 -28.88 -19.48
C ASP A 166 54.41 -28.07 -18.65
#